data_AF-A0A7V6KRI3-F1
#
_entry.id   AF-A0A7V6KRI3-F1
#
_cell.length_a   1.000
_cell.length_b   1.000
_cell.length_c   1.000
_cell.angle_alpha   90.00
_cell.angle_beta   90.00
_cell.angle_gamma   90.00
#
_symmetry.space_group_name_H-M   'P 1'
#
loop_
_entity.id
_entity.type
_entity.pdbx_description
1 polymer ?
#
loop_
_entity_poly.entity_id
_entity_poly.type
_entity_poly.pdbx_seq_one_letter_code
_entity_poly.pdbx_strand_id
1 'polypeptide(L)' 'MVNNSEIANRLQINVEFVNKSPSIQNTYKEISENPNMSQREKEDAFDEMAKILKDMLEKK' A
#
# COMPACT_ATOMS: atom_id res chain seq x y z
N MET A 1 13.52 7.22 -2.30
CA MET A 1 13.37 5.78 -1.95
C MET A 1 12.08 5.66 -1.17
N VAL A 2 11.18 4.77 -1.57
CA VAL A 2 9.95 4.52 -0.79
C VAL A 2 10.36 3.80 0.48
N ASN A 3 9.91 4.30 1.64
CA ASN A 3 10.26 3.70 2.92
C ASN A 3 9.27 2.56 3.23
N ASN A 4 9.76 1.32 3.28
CA ASN A 4 8.90 0.15 3.51
C ASN A 4 8.16 0.21 4.87
N SER A 5 8.74 0.87 5.87
CA SER A 5 8.06 1.13 7.16
C SER A 5 6.90 2.12 7.02
N GLU A 6 7.00 3.07 6.08
CA GLU A 6 5.93 4.02 5.79
C GLU A 6 4.77 3.32 5.06
N ILE A 7 5.08 2.49 4.04
CA ILE A 7 4.08 1.67 3.36
C ILE A 7 3.36 0.76 4.36
N ALA A 8 4.13 0.08 5.22
CA ALA A 8 3.60 -0.80 6.26
C ALA A 8 2.63 -0.07 7.19
N ASN A 9 3.02 1.11 7.68
CA ASN A 9 2.15 1.93 8.51
C ASN A 9 0.91 2.42 7.76
N ARG A 10 1.06 2.90 6.52
CA ARG A 10 -0.07 3.44 5.74
C ARG A 10 -1.10 2.37 5.40
N LEU A 11 -0.63 1.16 5.09
CA LEU A 11 -1.48 0.02 4.73
C LEU A 11 -1.89 -0.83 5.94
N GLN A 12 -1.43 -0.48 7.15
CA GLN A 12 -1.68 -1.22 8.39
C GLN A 12 -1.30 -2.71 8.31
N ILE A 13 -0.15 -3.01 7.68
CA ILE A 13 0.40 -4.36 7.54
C ILE A 13 1.81 -4.44 8.13
N ASN A 14 2.32 -5.65 8.33
CA ASN A 14 3.70 -5.84 8.82
C ASN A 14 4.72 -5.47 7.72
N VAL A 15 5.78 -4.75 8.10
CA VAL A 15 6.90 -4.38 7.22
C VAL A 15 7.56 -5.59 6.56
N GLU A 16 7.57 -6.76 7.20
CA GLU A 16 8.05 -8.00 6.58
C GLU A 16 7.20 -8.42 5.37
N PHE A 17 5.89 -8.18 5.39
CA PHE A 17 5.02 -8.45 4.25
C PHE A 17 5.29 -7.49 3.10
N VAL A 18 5.54 -6.21 3.41
CA VAL A 18 5.98 -5.22 2.41
C VAL A 18 7.31 -5.66 1.81
N ASN A 19 8.29 -6.05 2.62
CA ASN A 19 9.61 -6.49 2.16
C ASN A 19 9.55 -7.74 1.28
N LYS A 20 8.66 -8.69 1.60
CA LYS A 20 8.49 -9.94 0.84
C LYS A 20 7.63 -9.79 -0.41
N SER A 21 6.93 -8.66 -0.57
CA SER A 21 6.02 -8.43 -1.70
C SER A 21 6.40 -7.17 -2.49
N PRO A 22 7.22 -7.32 -3.55
CA PRO A 22 7.54 -6.23 -4.46
C PRO A 22 6.29 -5.59 -5.07
N SER A 23 5.22 -6.37 -5.28
CA SER A 23 3.94 -5.86 -5.79
C SER A 23 3.33 -4.81 -4.87
N ILE A 24 3.38 -4.99 -3.55
CA ILE A 24 2.88 -3.98 -2.59
C ILE A 24 3.69 -2.69 -2.72
N GLN A 25 5.02 -2.79 -2.80
CA GLN A 25 5.89 -1.61 -2.94
C GLN A 25 5.62 -0.88 -4.27
N ASN A 26 5.48 -1.63 -5.36
CA ASN A 26 5.24 -1.08 -6.70
C ASN A 26 3.87 -0.41 -6.78
N THR A 27 2.80 -1.08 -6.36
CA THR A 27 1.45 -0.50 -6.38
C THR A 27 1.35 0.75 -5.52
N TYR A 28 1.95 0.74 -4.32
CA TYR A 28 2.01 1.94 -3.48
C TYR A 28 2.74 3.09 -4.18
N LYS A 29 3.88 2.80 -4.81
CA LYS A 29 4.66 3.78 -5.56
C LYS A 29 3.87 4.32 -6.76
N GLU A 30 3.21 3.45 -7.52
CA GLU A 30 2.39 3.82 -8.68
C GLU A 30 1.28 4.79 -8.27
N ILE A 31 0.55 4.51 -7.18
CA ILE A 31 -0.49 5.40 -6.65
C ILE A 31 0.15 6.72 -6.17
N SER A 32 1.22 6.65 -5.39
CA SER A 32 1.89 7.82 -4.82
C SER A 32 2.44 8.76 -5.90
N GLU A 33 3.07 8.22 -6.93
CA GLU A 33 3.71 8.97 -8.02
C GLU A 33 2.75 9.27 -9.18
N ASN A 34 1.51 8.79 -9.14
CA ASN A 34 0.54 9.04 -10.22
C ASN A 34 0.25 10.56 -10.34
N PRO A 35 0.60 11.21 -11.46
CA PRO A 35 0.32 12.63 -11.65
C PRO A 35 -1.15 12.92 -12.00
N ASN A 36 -1.91 11.90 -12.40
CA ASN A 36 -3.31 12.03 -12.81
C ASN A 36 -4.29 11.84 -11.65
N MET A 37 -3.82 11.39 -10.48
CA MET A 37 -4.64 11.22 -9.28
C MET A 37 -4.49 12.43 -8.37
N SER A 38 -5.62 13.00 -7.96
CA SER A 38 -5.65 13.95 -6.86
C SER A 38 -5.23 13.29 -5.55
N GLN A 39 -4.82 14.10 -4.57
CA GLN A 39 -4.41 13.59 -3.26
C GLN A 39 -5.52 12.75 -2.61
N ARG A 40 -6.78 13.17 -2.76
CA ARG A 40 -7.93 12.41 -2.25
C ARG A 40 -8.07 11.05 -2.93
N GLU A 41 -7.98 10.99 -4.24
CA GLU A 41 -8.03 9.72 -4.99
C GLU A 41 -6.88 8.78 -4.59
N LYS A 42 -5.70 9.32 -4.28
CA LYS A 42 -4.59 8.53 -3.75
C LYS A 42 -4.91 7.95 -2.39
N GLU A 43 -5.51 8.75 -1.49
CA GLU A 43 -5.92 8.27 -0.17
C GLU A 43 -6.99 7.18 -0.27
N ASP A 44 -8.01 7.37 -1.10
CA ASP A 44 -9.05 6.37 -1.35
C ASP A 44 -8.41 5.06 -1.89
N ALA A 45 -7.48 5.15 -2.84
CA ALA A 45 -6.79 3.98 -3.39
C ALA A 45 -5.90 3.26 -2.37
N PHE A 46 -5.22 4.00 -1.48
CA PHE A 46 -4.46 3.41 -0.38
C PHE A 46 -5.36 2.70 0.63
N ASP A 47 -6.55 3.25 0.91
CA ASP A 47 -7.52 2.63 1.81
C ASP A 47 -8.13 1.36 1.22
N GLU A 48 -8.43 1.35 -0.08
CA GLU A 48 -8.84 0.13 -0.79
C GLU A 48 -7.75 -0.93 -0.78
N MET A 49 -6.50 -0.53 -1.06
CA MET A 49 -5.35 -1.42 -1.01
C MET A 49 -5.17 -2.02 0.38
N ALA A 50 -5.25 -1.22 1.43
CA ALA A 50 -5.15 -1.67 2.82
C ALA A 50 -6.27 -2.67 3.16
N LYS A 51 -7.50 -2.40 2.74
CA LYS A 51 -8.65 -3.29 2.95
C LYS A 51 -8.45 -4.65 2.28
N ILE A 52 -8.07 -4.66 1.00
CA ILE A 52 -7.82 -5.90 0.24
C ILE A 52 -6.72 -6.72 0.91
N LEU A 53 -5.61 -6.07 1.31
CA LEU A 53 -4.50 -6.75 1.97
C LEU A 53 -4.92 -7.31 3.33
N LYS A 54 -5.70 -6.57 4.11
CA LYS A 54 -6.24 -7.03 5.39
C LYS A 54 -7.13 -8.26 5.20
N ASP A 55 -8.07 -8.21 4.26
CA ASP A 55 -8.95 -9.34 3.93
C ASP A 55 -8.15 -10.58 3.50
N MET A 56 -7.07 -10.41 2.73
CA MET A 56 -6.19 -11.51 2.32
C MET A 56 -5.37 -12.10 3.48
N LEU A 57 -5.00 -11.28 4.46
CA LEU A 57 -4.23 -11.71 5.63
C LEU A 57 -5.11 -12.38 6.70
N GLU A 58 -6.34 -11.90 6.89
CA GLU A 58 -7.30 -12.46 7.86
C GLU A 58 -7.95 -13.77 7.37
N LYS A 59 -7.97 -14.03 6.06
CA LYS A 59 -8.48 -15.28 5.47
C LYS A 59 -7.45 -16.42 5.39
N LYS A 60 -6.28 -16.26 6.03
CA LYS A 60 -5.19 -17.24 6.04
C LYS A 60 -5.15 -18.00 7.36
#